data_AF-A0A941TM97-F1
#
_entry.id   AF-A0A941TM97-F1
#
_cell.length_a   1.000
_cell.length_b   1.000
_cell.length_c   1.000
_cell.angle_alpha   90.00
_cell.angle_beta   90.00
_cell.angle_gamma   90.00
#
_symmetry.space_group_name_H-M   'P 1'
#
loop_
_entity.id
_entity.type
_entity.pdbx_description
1 polymer ?
#
loop_
_entity_poly.entity_id
_entity_poly.type
_entity_poly.pdbx_seq_one_letter_code
_entity_poly.pdbx_strand_id
1 'polypeptide(L)'
;FVVSEHLAWSTHDGAFYNDLLPLPYTRATLDLVARHVDATQEGLGRRLLIENPSTYLRFADEEMGETDFLAELARRTGCGLLLDVNNVFVSATNHGFDARAYLDAFPLDRVEEIHLAGHERQDADAGAPPLLIDTHDRPVADPVWDLYRHVLTRLGDCPTLIEWDSALPAWPVLAAEAARAETLLRAHEGAMHARAA
;
A
#
# COMPACT_ATOMS: atom_id res chain seq x y z
N PHE A 1 16.30 -10.81 4.54
CA PHE A 1 15.63 -9.57 4.93
C PHE A 1 15.09 -8.94 3.66
N VAL A 2 13.89 -8.37 3.75
CA VAL A 2 13.25 -7.63 2.65
C VAL A 2 13.78 -6.19 2.66
N VAL A 3 13.83 -5.55 1.51
CA VAL A 3 14.04 -4.11 1.38
C VAL A 3 12.88 -3.58 0.56
N SER A 4 12.17 -2.60 1.09
CA SER A 4 11.05 -1.93 0.43
C SER A 4 11.28 -0.43 0.35
N GLU A 5 10.60 0.23 -0.57
CA GLU A 5 10.50 1.68 -0.67
C GLU A 5 9.16 2.08 -1.28
N HIS A 6 8.70 3.30 -0.99
CA HIS A 6 7.47 3.85 -1.51
C HIS A 6 7.62 4.37 -2.94
N LEU A 7 6.56 4.24 -3.73
CA LEU A 7 6.45 4.90 -5.03
C LEU A 7 6.14 6.40 -4.85
N ALA A 8 7.12 7.18 -4.40
CA ALA A 8 6.95 8.59 -4.08
C ALA A 8 8.15 9.46 -4.45
N TRP A 9 7.98 10.77 -4.32
CA TRP A 9 9.05 11.75 -4.37
C TRP A 9 8.95 12.74 -3.20
N SER A 10 10.09 13.27 -2.77
CA SER A 10 10.15 14.17 -1.60
C SER A 10 11.03 15.40 -1.84
N THR A 11 11.36 15.73 -3.10
CA THR A 11 12.19 16.91 -3.42
C THR A 11 11.70 17.70 -4.64
N HIS A 12 11.70 19.02 -4.54
CA HIS A 12 11.45 19.94 -5.67
C HIS A 12 12.27 21.21 -5.49
N ASP A 13 12.93 21.68 -6.56
CA ASP A 13 13.73 22.92 -6.58
C ASP A 13 14.72 23.06 -5.40
N GLY A 14 15.30 21.94 -4.95
CA GLY A 14 16.25 21.90 -3.84
C GLY A 14 15.63 21.93 -2.44
N ALA A 15 14.30 22.01 -2.33
CA ALA A 15 13.57 21.77 -1.08
C ALA A 15 13.34 20.28 -0.87
N PHE A 16 13.45 19.84 0.38
CA PHE A 16 13.06 18.49 0.84
C PHE A 16 11.74 18.60 1.60
N TYR A 17 10.79 17.73 1.27
CA TYR A 17 9.51 17.59 1.93
C TYR A 17 9.56 16.36 2.83
N ASN A 18 8.96 16.45 4.01
CA ASN A 18 8.83 15.28 4.89
C ASN A 18 7.74 14.31 4.41
N ASP A 19 6.94 14.72 3.43
CA ASP A 19 5.87 13.92 2.86
C ASP A 19 6.36 13.12 1.64
N LEU A 20 5.73 11.97 1.46
CA LEU A 20 5.86 11.12 0.28
C LEU A 20 4.80 11.58 -0.74
N LEU A 21 5.21 12.39 -1.71
CA LEU A 21 4.29 13.02 -2.66
C LEU A 21 3.94 12.07 -3.81
N PRO A 22 2.69 12.11 -4.32
CA PRO A 22 2.25 11.25 -5.41
C PRO A 22 2.95 11.60 -6.73
N LEU A 23 3.13 10.59 -7.56
CA LEU A 23 3.76 10.70 -8.88
C LEU A 23 2.69 10.76 -9.98
N PRO A 24 2.89 11.54 -11.06
CA PRO A 24 2.02 11.45 -12.23
C PRO A 24 2.26 10.11 -12.95
N TYR A 25 1.21 9.29 -13.11
CA TYR A 25 1.30 7.98 -13.76
C TYR A 25 1.37 8.08 -15.28
N THR A 26 2.52 8.51 -15.77
CA THR A 26 2.85 8.62 -17.20
C THR A 26 3.94 7.63 -17.60
N ARG A 27 4.08 7.33 -18.90
CA ARG A 27 5.20 6.53 -19.41
C ARG A 27 6.56 7.15 -19.07
N ALA A 28 6.67 8.48 -19.11
CA ALA A 28 7.91 9.18 -18.80
C ALA A 28 8.31 8.99 -17.32
N THR A 29 7.34 9.09 -16.41
CA THR A 29 7.54 8.80 -14.98
C THR A 29 7.91 7.33 -14.78
N LEU A 30 7.20 6.42 -15.44
CA LEU A 30 7.47 4.98 -15.37
C LEU A 30 8.91 4.66 -15.81
N ASP A 31 9.37 5.23 -16.92
CA ASP A 31 10.74 5.04 -17.41
C ASP A 31 11.78 5.58 -16.42
N LEU A 32 11.48 6.69 -15.73
CA LEU A 32 12.36 7.26 -14.71
C LEU A 32 12.42 6.39 -13.47
N VAL A 33 11.26 6.01 -12.92
CA VAL A 33 11.19 5.16 -11.73
C VAL A 33 11.84 3.81 -11.99
N ALA A 34 11.59 3.19 -13.16
CA ALA A 34 12.21 1.92 -13.52
C ALA A 34 13.75 1.99 -13.46
N ARG A 35 14.35 3.06 -14.01
CA ARG A 35 15.81 3.26 -13.92
C ARG A 35 16.31 3.39 -12.49
N HIS A 36 15.57 4.09 -11.61
CA HIS A 36 15.96 4.25 -10.21
C HIS A 36 15.84 2.93 -9.44
N VAL A 37 14.78 2.16 -9.69
CA VAL A 37 14.62 0.82 -9.11
C VAL A 37 15.78 -0.07 -9.55
N ASP A 38 16.08 -0.13 -10.85
CA ASP A 38 17.20 -0.95 -11.35
C ASP A 38 18.54 -0.53 -10.72
N ALA A 39 18.85 0.77 -10.70
CA ALA A 39 20.07 1.28 -10.08
C ALA A 39 20.16 0.96 -8.58
N THR A 40 19.03 1.00 -7.87
CA THR A 40 18.95 0.68 -6.43
C THR A 40 19.16 -0.81 -6.20
N GLN A 41 18.50 -1.66 -7.00
CA GLN A 41 18.68 -3.11 -6.93
C GLN A 41 20.11 -3.53 -7.27
N GLU A 42 20.72 -2.92 -8.30
CA GLU A 42 22.12 -3.13 -8.65
C GLU A 42 23.07 -2.71 -7.53
N GLY A 43 22.86 -1.53 -6.95
CA GLY A 43 23.67 -1.01 -5.83
C GLY A 43 23.56 -1.84 -4.56
N LEU A 44 22.36 -2.33 -4.23
CA LEU A 44 22.11 -3.17 -3.05
C LEU A 44 22.42 -4.66 -3.30
N GLY A 45 22.45 -5.11 -4.55
CA GLY A 45 22.55 -6.53 -4.92
C GLY A 45 21.34 -7.35 -4.43
N ARG A 46 20.16 -6.73 -4.38
CA ARG A 46 18.93 -7.29 -3.83
C ARG A 46 17.72 -6.83 -4.63
N ARG A 47 16.68 -7.68 -4.66
CA ARG A 47 15.37 -7.28 -5.18
C ARG A 47 14.69 -6.33 -4.20
N LEU A 48 14.15 -5.24 -4.73
CA LEU A 48 13.39 -4.24 -3.99
C LEU A 48 11.89 -4.61 -4.03
N LEU A 49 11.13 -4.27 -2.99
CA LEU A 49 9.67 -4.20 -3.05
C LEU A 49 9.25 -2.73 -3.21
N ILE A 50 8.30 -2.48 -4.10
CA ILE A 50 7.71 -1.14 -4.26
C ILE A 50 6.32 -1.12 -3.66
N GLU A 51 6.08 -0.14 -2.81
CA GLU A 51 4.82 0.07 -2.11
C GLU A 51 3.90 1.07 -2.82
N ASN A 52 2.59 0.79 -2.80
CA ASN A 52 1.56 1.73 -3.25
C ASN A 52 1.36 2.87 -2.21
N PRO A 53 1.50 4.15 -2.61
CA PRO A 53 1.38 5.25 -1.68
C PRO A 53 -0.08 5.60 -1.41
N SER A 54 -0.35 6.25 -0.27
CA SER A 54 -1.54 7.07 -0.11
C SER A 54 -1.47 8.30 -1.02
N THR A 55 -2.52 8.56 -1.80
CA THR A 55 -2.59 9.70 -2.71
C THR A 55 -3.69 10.69 -2.30
N TYR A 56 -3.36 11.98 -2.42
CA TYR A 56 -4.23 13.11 -2.07
C TYR A 56 -4.50 14.04 -3.26
N LEU A 57 -3.69 13.93 -4.30
CA LEU A 57 -3.73 14.73 -5.51
C LEU A 57 -3.64 13.80 -6.71
N ARG A 58 -4.39 14.13 -7.75
CA ARG A 58 -4.30 13.48 -9.06
C ARG A 58 -3.74 14.45 -10.07
N PHE A 59 -3.04 13.91 -11.05
CA PHE A 59 -2.46 14.71 -12.13
C PHE A 59 -3.38 14.66 -13.36
N ALA A 60 -3.55 15.80 -14.03
CA ALA A 60 -4.43 15.88 -15.20
C ALA A 60 -3.94 15.03 -16.39
N ASP A 61 -2.63 14.81 -16.47
CA ASP A 61 -1.96 14.14 -17.59
C ASP A 61 -1.65 12.65 -17.30
N GLU A 62 -2.40 11.99 -16.40
CA GLU A 62 -2.26 10.56 -16.15
C GLU A 62 -2.55 9.73 -17.40
N GLU A 63 -1.63 8.85 -17.78
CA GLU A 63 -1.75 7.99 -18.97
C GLU A 63 -2.22 6.57 -18.64
N MET A 64 -2.12 6.16 -17.37
CA MET A 64 -2.49 4.84 -16.87
C MET A 64 -2.93 4.92 -15.40
N GLY A 65 -3.65 3.90 -14.92
CA GLY A 65 -3.99 3.78 -13.50
C GLY A 65 -2.78 3.35 -12.65
N GLU A 66 -2.85 3.58 -11.34
CA GLU A 66 -1.78 3.21 -10.41
C GLU A 66 -1.47 1.71 -10.42
N THR A 67 -2.50 0.85 -10.47
CA THR A 67 -2.33 -0.61 -10.53
C THR A 67 -1.62 -1.05 -11.81
N ASP A 68 -1.93 -0.41 -12.94
CA ASP A 68 -1.27 -0.68 -14.22
C ASP A 68 0.18 -0.19 -14.21
N PHE A 69 0.43 0.96 -13.58
CA PHE A 69 1.76 1.52 -13.39
C PHE A 69 2.64 0.56 -12.58
N LEU A 70 2.15 0.10 -11.43
CA LEU A 70 2.86 -0.84 -10.54
C LEU A 70 3.11 -2.19 -11.22
N ALA A 71 2.10 -2.72 -11.92
CA ALA A 71 2.23 -3.98 -12.66
C ALA A 71 3.32 -3.87 -13.75
N GLU A 72 3.31 -2.79 -14.52
CA GLU A 72 4.31 -2.57 -15.57
C GLU A 72 5.70 -2.28 -15.01
N LEU A 73 5.81 -1.55 -13.90
CA LEU A 73 7.07 -1.32 -13.19
C LEU A 73 7.69 -2.65 -12.75
N ALA A 74 6.94 -3.48 -12.01
CA ALA A 74 7.38 -4.79 -11.56
C ALA A 74 7.72 -5.73 -12.72
N ARG A 75 7.00 -5.62 -13.85
CA ARG A 75 7.32 -6.38 -15.06
C ARG A 75 8.65 -5.97 -15.68
N ARG A 76 9.01 -4.68 -15.67
CA ARG A 76 10.23 -4.14 -16.30
C ARG A 76 11.49 -4.38 -15.47
N THR A 77 11.40 -4.14 -14.16
CA THR A 77 12.56 -4.12 -13.25
C THR A 77 12.74 -5.45 -12.50
N GLY A 78 11.71 -6.29 -12.51
CA GLY A 78 11.67 -7.51 -11.72
C GLY A 78 11.54 -7.27 -10.21
N CYS A 79 11.24 -6.04 -9.78
CA CYS A 79 10.92 -5.76 -8.38
C CYS A 79 9.68 -6.53 -7.93
N GLY A 80 9.59 -6.82 -6.64
CA GLY A 80 8.34 -7.26 -6.03
C GLY A 80 7.49 -6.06 -5.64
N LEU A 81 6.32 -6.32 -5.06
CA LEU A 81 5.42 -5.29 -4.54
C LEU A 81 5.14 -5.53 -3.06
N LEU A 82 4.93 -4.41 -2.36
CA LEU A 82 4.40 -4.36 -1.02
C LEU A 82 3.02 -3.70 -1.14
N LEU A 83 1.99 -4.37 -0.62
CA LEU A 83 0.63 -3.84 -0.68
C LEU A 83 0.26 -3.26 0.68
N ASP A 84 0.19 -1.94 0.78
CA ASP A 84 -0.44 -1.31 1.93
C ASP A 84 -1.95 -1.15 1.66
N VAL A 85 -2.76 -1.86 2.46
CA VAL A 85 -4.22 -1.87 2.33
C VAL A 85 -4.84 -0.59 2.90
N ASN A 86 -4.21 0.02 3.90
CA ASN A 86 -4.64 1.29 4.46
C ASN A 86 -4.50 2.41 3.40
N ASN A 87 -3.39 2.43 2.64
CA ASN A 87 -3.14 3.38 1.57
C ASN A 87 -4.19 3.29 0.46
N VAL A 88 -4.62 2.07 0.13
CA VAL A 88 -5.74 1.85 -0.80
C VAL A 88 -7.03 2.46 -0.23
N PHE A 89 -7.33 2.22 1.05
CA PHE A 89 -8.55 2.73 1.67
C PHE A 89 -8.56 4.27 1.77
N VAL A 90 -7.44 4.87 2.16
CA VAL A 90 -7.25 6.33 2.22
C VAL A 90 -7.44 6.93 0.84
N SER A 91 -6.72 6.43 -0.17
CA SER A 91 -6.79 6.94 -1.55
C SER A 91 -8.20 6.77 -2.14
N ALA A 92 -8.84 5.60 -1.93
CA ALA A 92 -10.19 5.33 -2.42
C ALA A 92 -11.21 6.29 -1.82
N THR A 93 -11.12 6.56 -0.53
CA THR A 93 -12.02 7.48 0.16
C THR A 93 -11.82 8.92 -0.32
N ASN A 94 -10.56 9.37 -0.40
CA ASN A 94 -10.21 10.73 -0.78
C ASN A 94 -10.54 11.04 -2.25
N HIS A 95 -10.37 10.06 -3.14
CA HIS A 95 -10.61 10.22 -4.57
C HIS A 95 -11.98 9.71 -5.04
N GLY A 96 -12.75 9.05 -4.17
CA GLY A 96 -14.09 8.56 -4.47
C GLY A 96 -14.14 7.38 -5.44
N PHE A 97 -13.12 6.50 -5.41
CA PHE A 97 -13.12 5.24 -6.18
C PHE A 97 -13.41 4.02 -5.30
N ASP A 98 -13.69 2.88 -5.91
CA ASP A 98 -13.96 1.63 -5.19
C ASP A 98 -12.65 0.90 -4.81
N ALA A 99 -12.38 0.80 -3.51
CA ALA A 99 -11.18 0.13 -2.98
C ALA A 99 -11.12 -1.37 -3.32
N ARG A 100 -12.26 -2.08 -3.37
CA ARG A 100 -12.29 -3.50 -3.75
C ARG A 100 -11.96 -3.67 -5.21
N ALA A 101 -12.50 -2.80 -6.08
CA ALA A 101 -12.18 -2.80 -7.50
C ALA A 101 -10.69 -2.50 -7.75
N TYR A 102 -10.10 -1.57 -6.99
CA TYR A 102 -8.66 -1.32 -7.01
C TYR A 102 -7.87 -2.58 -6.64
N LEU A 103 -8.21 -3.24 -5.52
CA LEU A 103 -7.53 -4.47 -5.09
C LEU A 103 -7.73 -5.61 -6.10
N ASP A 104 -8.89 -5.68 -6.75
CA ASP A 104 -9.20 -6.63 -7.82
C ASP A 104 -8.28 -6.46 -9.03
N ALA A 105 -7.92 -5.22 -9.37
CA ALA A 105 -6.98 -4.89 -10.42
C ALA A 105 -5.50 -4.95 -9.99
N PHE A 106 -5.20 -4.92 -8.69
CA PHE A 106 -3.82 -4.93 -8.20
C PHE A 106 -3.09 -6.21 -8.61
N PRO A 107 -1.82 -6.14 -9.05
CA PRO A 107 -1.00 -7.30 -9.44
C PRO A 107 -0.57 -8.14 -8.22
N LEU A 108 -1.53 -8.81 -7.58
CA LEU A 108 -1.33 -9.57 -6.35
C LEU A 108 -0.30 -10.70 -6.51
N ASP A 109 -0.10 -11.26 -7.70
CA ASP A 109 0.93 -12.26 -7.98
C ASP A 109 2.37 -11.76 -7.75
N ARG A 110 2.54 -10.44 -7.62
CA ARG A 110 3.84 -9.79 -7.33
C ARG A 110 3.97 -9.32 -5.88
N VAL A 111 2.92 -9.45 -5.08
CA VAL A 111 2.94 -9.01 -3.68
C VAL A 111 3.70 -10.03 -2.84
N GLU A 112 4.68 -9.52 -2.09
CA GLU A 112 5.52 -10.32 -1.19
C GLU A 112 5.36 -9.93 0.28
N GLU A 113 4.72 -8.80 0.56
CA GLU A 113 4.42 -8.31 1.90
C GLU A 113 3.16 -7.43 1.86
N ILE A 114 2.34 -7.52 2.91
CA ILE A 114 1.15 -6.67 3.11
C ILE A 114 1.36 -5.79 4.34
N HIS A 115 1.07 -4.51 4.22
CA HIS A 115 1.01 -3.60 5.36
C HIS A 115 -0.44 -3.26 5.72
N LEU A 116 -0.65 -3.14 7.04
CA LEU A 116 -1.91 -2.72 7.64
C LEU A 116 -1.60 -1.63 8.66
N ALA A 117 -2.29 -0.51 8.54
CA ALA A 117 -2.15 0.60 9.46
C ALA A 117 -3.50 1.29 9.74
N GLY A 118 -3.48 2.22 10.68
CA GLY A 118 -4.59 3.15 10.92
C GLY A 118 -4.33 4.53 10.32
N HIS A 119 -5.40 5.28 10.07
CA HIS A 119 -5.37 6.62 9.48
C HIS A 119 -6.21 7.59 10.29
N GLU A 120 -5.86 8.87 10.24
CA GLU A 120 -6.67 9.94 10.78
C GLU A 120 -7.84 10.28 9.85
N ARG A 121 -8.98 10.66 10.43
CA ARG A 121 -10.11 11.24 9.72
C ARG A 121 -10.24 12.71 10.10
N GLN A 122 -10.12 13.59 9.12
CA GLN A 122 -10.38 15.01 9.27
C GLN A 122 -11.76 15.33 8.65
N ASP A 123 -12.65 15.84 9.48
CA ASP A 123 -13.95 16.33 9.01
C ASP A 123 -13.73 17.60 8.17
N ALA A 124 -14.32 17.63 6.98
CA ALA A 124 -14.26 18.79 6.11
C ALA A 124 -15.34 19.82 6.46
N ASP A 125 -15.19 21.04 5.94
CA ASP A 125 -16.22 22.08 6.03
C ASP A 125 -17.58 21.60 5.51
N ALA A 126 -18.65 22.25 5.96
CA ALA A 126 -20.03 21.80 5.74
C ALA A 126 -20.33 21.47 4.26
N GLY A 127 -20.45 20.17 3.96
CA GLY A 127 -20.83 19.62 2.66
C GLY A 127 -19.73 18.91 1.88
N ALA A 128 -18.47 18.97 2.31
CA ALA A 128 -17.38 18.22 1.71
C ALA A 128 -17.22 16.81 2.35
N PRO A 129 -16.77 15.80 1.58
CA PRO A 129 -16.44 14.49 2.13
C PRO A 129 -15.27 14.59 3.12
N PRO A 130 -15.19 13.71 4.13
CA PRO A 130 -14.05 13.70 5.05
C PRO A 130 -12.75 13.41 4.30
N LEU A 131 -11.67 14.04 4.75
CA LEU A 131 -10.32 13.76 4.29
C LEU A 131 -9.69 12.73 5.23
N LEU A 132 -9.25 11.60 4.70
CA LEU A 132 -8.45 10.64 5.45
C LEU A 132 -6.97 10.98 5.28
N ILE A 133 -6.21 11.01 6.36
CA ILE A 133 -4.77 11.27 6.37
C ILE A 133 -4.05 10.02 6.88
N ASP A 134 -3.06 9.62 6.12
CA ASP A 134 -2.26 8.44 6.35
C ASP A 134 -1.21 8.64 7.45
N THR A 135 -1.64 8.54 8.71
CA THR A 135 -0.83 8.91 9.88
C THR A 135 -0.13 7.74 10.56
N HIS A 136 -0.60 6.51 10.31
CA HIS A 136 -0.07 5.28 10.93
C HIS A 136 0.09 5.39 12.46
N ASP A 137 -0.85 6.06 13.13
CA ASP A 137 -0.71 6.46 14.53
C ASP A 137 -1.77 5.87 15.45
N ARG A 138 -2.61 4.98 14.92
CA ARG A 138 -3.78 4.43 15.58
C ARG A 138 -4.14 3.03 15.09
N PRO A 139 -5.05 2.31 15.78
CA PRO A 139 -5.45 0.96 15.38
C PRO A 139 -5.98 0.90 13.94
N VAL A 140 -5.78 -0.25 13.31
CA VAL A 140 -6.27 -0.49 11.94
C VAL A 140 -7.79 -0.43 11.94
N ALA A 141 -8.36 0.38 11.05
CA ALA A 141 -9.80 0.58 10.98
C ALA A 141 -10.53 -0.68 10.46
N ASP A 142 -11.76 -0.93 10.94
CA ASP A 142 -12.55 -2.10 10.50
C ASP A 142 -12.75 -2.22 8.98
N PRO A 143 -12.96 -1.13 8.21
CA PRO A 143 -12.99 -1.21 6.75
C PRO A 143 -11.67 -1.70 6.13
N VAL A 144 -10.52 -1.36 6.71
CA VAL A 144 -9.20 -1.85 6.26
C VAL A 144 -9.08 -3.35 6.53
N TRP A 145 -9.56 -3.82 7.69
CA TRP A 145 -9.65 -5.25 7.98
C TRP A 145 -10.55 -6.02 7.00
N ASP A 146 -11.64 -5.40 6.54
CA ASP A 146 -12.53 -5.99 5.53
C ASP A 146 -11.86 -6.11 4.15
N LEU A 147 -11.07 -5.12 3.78
CA LEU A 147 -10.26 -5.14 2.56
C LEU A 147 -9.12 -6.16 2.67
N TYR A 148 -8.45 -6.24 3.82
CA TYR A 148 -7.43 -7.26 4.05
C TYR A 148 -7.99 -8.68 3.90
N ARG A 149 -9.16 -8.95 4.49
CA ARG A 149 -9.87 -10.24 4.28
C ARG A 149 -10.12 -10.52 2.80
N HIS A 150 -10.51 -9.49 2.03
CA HIS A 150 -10.71 -9.61 0.59
C HIS A 150 -9.42 -9.99 -0.15
N VAL A 151 -8.30 -9.31 0.15
CA VAL A 151 -6.98 -9.61 -0.41
C VAL A 151 -6.58 -11.05 -0.13
N LEU A 152 -6.70 -11.50 1.12
CA LEU A 152 -6.35 -12.87 1.51
C LEU A 152 -7.11 -13.92 0.68
N THR A 153 -8.38 -13.68 0.33
CA THR A 153 -9.15 -14.62 -0.51
C THR A 153 -8.60 -14.84 -1.92
N ARG A 154 -7.72 -13.94 -2.40
CA ARG A 154 -7.17 -13.95 -3.74
C ARG A 154 -5.67 -14.24 -3.77
N LEU A 155 -4.92 -13.66 -2.84
CA LEU A 155 -3.47 -13.84 -2.73
C LEU A 155 -3.10 -15.14 -1.98
N GLY A 156 -3.93 -15.53 -1.00
CA GLY A 156 -3.55 -16.55 -0.02
C GLY A 156 -2.59 -15.99 1.02
N ASP A 157 -1.66 -16.83 1.48
CA ASP A 157 -0.80 -16.50 2.59
C ASP A 157 0.33 -15.57 2.16
N CYS A 158 0.40 -14.40 2.79
CA CYS A 158 1.43 -13.40 2.57
C CYS A 158 1.88 -12.87 3.94
N PRO A 159 3.19 -12.63 4.15
CA PRO A 159 3.65 -11.90 5.34
C PRO A 159 2.89 -10.58 5.48
N THR A 160 2.39 -10.33 6.69
CA THR A 160 1.63 -9.12 7.02
C THR A 160 2.27 -8.41 8.19
N LEU A 161 2.50 -7.11 8.04
CA LEU A 161 3.06 -6.22 9.04
C LEU A 161 2.01 -5.20 9.49
N ILE A 162 1.93 -4.96 10.80
CA ILE A 162 1.18 -3.83 11.35
C ILE A 162 2.13 -2.65 11.43
N GLU A 163 1.87 -1.59 10.68
CA GLU A 163 2.68 -0.37 10.71
C GLU A 163 2.15 0.60 11.76
N TRP A 164 3.07 1.27 12.45
CA TRP A 164 2.76 2.24 13.48
C TRP A 164 3.91 3.25 13.66
N ASP A 165 3.78 4.43 13.07
CA ASP A 165 4.86 5.40 12.91
C ASP A 165 4.93 6.43 14.03
N SER A 166 3.78 6.79 14.60
CA SER A 166 3.71 7.81 15.64
C SER A 166 2.66 7.48 16.71
N ALA A 167 2.65 8.24 17.81
CA ALA A 167 1.75 7.98 18.95
C ALA A 167 1.75 6.51 19.42
N LEU A 168 2.94 5.88 19.47
CA LEU A 168 3.10 4.45 19.78
C LEU A 168 2.26 4.01 20.99
N PRO A 169 1.44 2.97 20.85
CA PRO A 169 0.53 2.54 21.89
C PRO A 169 1.29 1.70 22.91
N ALA A 170 0.61 1.34 24.01
CA ALA A 170 1.14 0.30 24.88
C ALA A 170 1.27 -1.02 24.13
N TRP A 171 2.32 -1.79 24.42
CA TRP A 171 2.60 -3.09 23.78
C TRP A 171 1.38 -4.01 23.63
N PRO A 172 0.49 -4.19 24.64
CA PRO A 172 -0.66 -5.07 24.49
C PRO A 172 -1.62 -4.68 23.36
N VAL A 173 -1.69 -3.40 22.99
CA VAL A 173 -2.51 -2.92 21.87
C VAL A 173 -1.89 -3.34 20.55
N LEU A 174 -0.59 -3.03 20.34
CA LEU A 174 0.12 -3.40 19.14
C LEU A 174 0.15 -4.92 18.93
N ALA A 175 0.39 -5.68 20.02
CA ALA A 175 0.36 -7.13 19.99
C ALA A 175 -1.02 -7.69 19.64
N ALA A 176 -2.11 -7.02 20.06
CA ALA A 176 -3.47 -7.44 19.72
C ALA A 176 -3.80 -7.22 18.23
N GLU A 177 -3.35 -6.11 17.63
CA GLU A 177 -3.49 -5.87 16.19
C GLU A 177 -2.72 -6.92 15.36
N ALA A 178 -1.47 -7.22 15.76
CA ALA A 178 -0.67 -8.26 15.11
C ALA A 178 -1.32 -9.65 15.24
N ALA A 179 -1.82 -9.99 16.44
CA ALA A 179 -2.53 -11.24 16.67
C ALA A 179 -3.85 -11.35 15.86
N ARG A 180 -4.52 -10.21 15.62
CA ARG A 180 -5.72 -10.14 14.77
C ARG A 180 -5.36 -10.44 13.31
N ALA A 181 -4.30 -9.86 12.77
CA ALA A 181 -3.81 -10.16 11.44
C ALA A 181 -3.44 -11.66 11.28
N GLU A 182 -2.72 -12.21 12.25
CA GLU A 182 -2.35 -13.63 12.27
C GLU A 182 -3.57 -14.56 12.33
N THR A 183 -4.58 -14.20 13.12
CA THR A 183 -5.83 -14.97 13.21
C THR A 183 -6.56 -15.02 11.87
N LEU A 184 -6.63 -13.90 11.15
CA LEU A 184 -7.26 -13.82 9.84
C LEU A 184 -6.50 -14.63 8.78
N LEU A 185 -5.16 -14.56 8.81
CA LEU A 185 -4.29 -15.33 7.93
C LEU A 185 -4.51 -16.85 8.12
N ARG A 186 -4.41 -17.33 9.37
CA ARG A 186 -4.63 -18.76 9.71
C ARG A 186 -6.04 -19.25 9.41
N ALA A 187 -7.05 -18.40 9.59
CA ALA A 187 -8.43 -18.75 9.24
C ALA A 187 -8.59 -18.98 7.72
N HIS A 188 -7.83 -18.22 6.91
CA HIS A 188 -7.82 -18.39 5.46
C HIS A 188 -7.06 -19.66 5.03
N GLU A 189 -5.89 -19.93 5.61
CA GLU A 189 -5.13 -21.17 5.42
C GLU A 189 -6.03 -22.40 5.63
N GLY A 190 -6.74 -22.46 6.76
CA GLY A 190 -7.62 -23.58 7.10
C GLY A 190 -8.78 -23.76 6.10
N ALA A 191 -9.32 -22.66 5.56
CA ALA A 191 -10.40 -22.70 4.58
C ALA A 191 -9.93 -23.18 3.20
N MET A 192 -8.71 -22.83 2.78
CA MET A 192 -8.11 -23.30 1.53
C MET A 192 -7.79 -24.79 1.58
N HIS A 193 -7.21 -25.28 2.68
CA HIS A 193 -6.95 -26.71 2.88
C HIS A 193 -8.24 -27.54 2.92
N ALA A 194 -9.32 -27.04 3.53
CA ALA A 194 -10.61 -27.73 3.56
C ALA A 194 -11.31 -27.80 2.19
N ARG A 195 -10.99 -26.91 1.25
CA ARG A 195 -11.56 -26.90 -0.12
C ARG A 195 -10.77 -27.77 -1.10
N ALA A 196 -9.53 -28.14 -0.77
CA ALA A 196 -8.65 -28.95 -1.62
C ALA A 196 -8.68 -30.46 -1.31
N ALA A 197 -9.46 -30.89 -0.30
CA ALA A 197 -9.58 -32.28 0.17
C ALA A 197 -10.79 -33.02 -0.41
#